data_AF-A0A0V0HHF5-F1
#
_entry.id   AF-A0A0V0HHF5-F1
#
_cell.length_a   1.000
_cell.length_b   1.000
_cell.length_c   1.000
_cell.angle_alpha   90.00
_cell.angle_beta   90.00
_cell.angle_gamma   90.00
#
_symmetry.space_group_name_H-M   'P 1'
#
loop_
_entity.id
_entity.type
_entity.pdbx_description
1 polymer ?
#
loop_
_entity_poly.entity_id
_entity_poly.type
_entity_poly.pdbx_seq_one_letter_code
_entity_poly.pdbx_strand_id
1 'polypeptide(L)'
;MWSVLKSRSFSSSPATQQWKLGLSMLNRSLSFSSSATNDGADEGIRSGELLKLEEVETILRDVKADNVKVFPIPKHCDFADFMVVATGRSAWHVRNISQALIYKVKQKQKGSKRMLLPSVEGQEAGNWIVIDSGKVVIHALDEKVRAYYNLEKLWSTYASNQDHGVGQGQDLDKAFVKVRPKNNSKKRPSTTA
;
A
#
# COMPACT_ATOMS: atom_id res chain seq x y z
N MET A 1 53.25 -28.17 31.24
CA MET A 1 52.16 -28.43 30.29
C MET A 1 50.84 -28.27 31.03
N TRP A 2 49.98 -27.40 30.46
CA TRP A 2 48.59 -27.07 30.77
C TRP A 2 48.20 -26.26 32.01
N SER A 3 47.15 -25.46 31.76
CA SER A 3 46.81 -24.17 32.35
C SER A 3 45.54 -24.23 33.22
N VAL A 4 45.50 -23.35 34.22
CA VAL A 4 44.41 -22.43 34.63
C VAL A 4 42.96 -22.96 34.77
N LEU A 5 42.47 -22.87 36.02
CA LEU A 5 41.18 -22.31 36.55
C LEU A 5 39.99 -22.15 35.57
N LYS A 6 38.71 -22.33 35.92
CA LYS A 6 38.01 -22.12 37.20
C LYS A 6 36.65 -22.84 37.14
N SER A 7 36.17 -23.21 38.31
CA SER A 7 34.86 -23.75 38.64
C SER A 7 33.66 -22.90 38.18
N ARG A 8 32.55 -23.55 37.81
CA ARG A 8 31.30 -23.60 38.60
C ARG A 8 30.19 -24.40 37.92
N SER A 9 29.41 -25.02 38.79
CA SER A 9 28.42 -26.07 38.55
C SER A 9 27.17 -25.63 37.79
N PHE A 10 26.64 -26.59 37.03
CA PHE A 10 25.31 -26.62 36.46
C PHE A 10 24.22 -26.66 37.55
N SER A 11 23.14 -25.91 37.35
CA SER A 11 21.84 -26.18 37.95
C SER A 11 20.74 -25.96 36.92
N SER A 12 19.82 -26.92 36.91
CA SER A 12 18.70 -27.13 35.99
C SER A 12 17.53 -26.18 36.28
N SER A 13 16.88 -25.65 35.23
CA SER A 13 15.45 -25.93 34.92
C SER A 13 14.94 -25.13 33.71
N PRO A 14 13.99 -25.70 32.93
CA PRO A 14 13.29 -25.04 31.81
C PRO A 14 11.99 -24.39 32.30
N ALA A 15 11.47 -23.35 31.63
CA ALA A 15 10.03 -23.05 31.54
C ALA A 15 9.70 -21.74 30.78
N THR A 16 8.87 -21.91 29.75
CA THR A 16 7.75 -21.06 29.30
C THR A 16 7.92 -19.58 28.90
N GLN A 17 7.67 -19.40 27.60
CA GLN A 17 6.89 -18.34 26.95
C GLN A 17 5.76 -17.72 27.80
N GLN A 18 5.61 -16.40 27.79
CA GLN A 18 4.35 -15.71 28.10
C GLN A 18 4.26 -14.37 27.36
N TRP A 19 3.28 -14.24 26.46
CA TRP A 19 2.96 -13.06 25.65
C TRP A 19 1.75 -12.34 26.26
N LYS A 20 1.96 -11.41 27.18
CA LYS A 20 0.96 -10.45 27.69
C LYS A 20 1.73 -9.30 28.33
N LEU A 21 1.41 -8.02 28.24
CA LEU A 21 0.38 -7.21 27.60
C LEU A 21 0.92 -5.76 27.71
N GLY A 22 0.73 -4.94 26.69
CA GLY A 22 1.05 -3.52 26.70
C GLY A 22 0.01 -2.72 25.93
N LEU A 23 -1.27 -2.99 26.20
CA LEU A 23 -2.40 -2.18 25.74
C LEU A 23 -2.41 -0.86 26.52
N SER A 24 -1.95 0.21 25.88
CA SER A 24 -2.43 1.57 26.15
C SER A 24 -2.91 2.15 24.82
N MET A 25 -3.93 3.02 24.89
CA MET A 25 -4.74 3.59 23.78
C MET A 25 -6.07 2.87 23.53
N LEU A 26 -6.97 2.96 24.51
CA LEU A 26 -8.35 3.32 24.21
C LEU A 26 -8.73 4.51 25.09
N ASN A 27 -8.90 5.69 24.48
CA ASN A 27 -10.19 6.39 24.43
C ASN A 27 -9.98 7.82 23.88
N ARG A 28 -10.37 8.08 22.63
CA ARG A 28 -10.85 9.42 22.26
C ARG A 28 -11.86 9.32 21.13
N SER A 29 -13.07 9.72 21.48
CA SER A 29 -14.30 9.63 20.69
C SER A 29 -14.16 10.10 19.25
N LEU A 30 -14.76 9.30 18.37
CA LEU A 30 -15.28 9.72 17.08
C LEU A 30 -16.43 10.71 17.31
N SER A 31 -16.20 11.98 16.99
CA SER A 31 -17.28 12.95 16.79
C SER A 31 -17.40 13.17 15.29
N PHE A 32 -18.30 12.41 14.66
CA PHE A 32 -18.84 12.72 13.35
C PHE A 32 -19.79 13.91 13.54
N SER A 33 -19.39 15.08 13.06
CA SER A 33 -20.30 16.20 12.88
C SER A 33 -20.28 16.58 11.40
N SER A 34 -21.31 16.14 10.71
CA SER A 34 -21.71 16.63 9.41
C SER A 34 -22.20 18.07 9.52
N SER A 35 -21.59 19.00 8.80
CA SER A 35 -22.30 20.18 8.32
C SER A 35 -21.64 20.71 7.06
N ALA A 36 -22.43 20.79 6.00
CA ALA A 36 -22.08 21.43 4.75
C ALA A 36 -21.99 22.95 4.96
N THR A 37 -20.83 23.53 4.67
CA THR A 37 -20.69 24.92 4.21
C THR A 37 -19.55 24.97 3.21
N ASN A 38 -19.79 25.66 2.10
CA ASN A 38 -18.82 25.94 1.05
C ASN A 38 -17.64 26.77 1.57
N ASP A 39 -16.56 26.77 0.77
CA ASP A 39 -15.34 27.58 0.83
C ASP A 39 -14.14 27.03 1.61
N GLY A 40 -13.01 26.94 0.87
CA GLY A 40 -11.67 26.81 1.43
C GLY A 40 -10.93 25.56 0.94
N ALA A 41 -10.10 25.74 -0.07
CA ALA A 41 -8.99 24.82 -0.36
C ALA A 41 -8.00 24.86 0.82
N ASP A 42 -8.29 24.12 1.88
CA ASP A 42 -7.34 23.80 2.94
C ASP A 42 -6.54 22.57 2.50
N GLU A 43 -5.59 22.80 1.58
CA GLU A 43 -4.50 21.86 1.32
C GLU A 43 -3.57 21.89 2.54
N GLY A 44 -4.02 21.23 3.62
CA GLY A 44 -3.15 20.83 4.70
C GLY A 44 -2.02 20.00 4.09
N ILE A 45 -0.81 20.56 4.09
CA ILE A 45 0.40 19.91 3.62
C ILE A 45 0.44 18.51 4.24
N ARG A 46 0.13 17.46 3.46
CA ARG A 46 0.56 16.10 3.78
C ARG A 46 2.08 16.20 3.87
N SER A 47 2.64 16.22 5.08
CA SER A 47 4.06 16.48 5.41
C SER A 47 5.09 15.49 4.81
N GLY A 48 4.76 14.80 3.73
CA GLY A 48 5.59 13.80 3.05
C GLY A 48 5.50 13.82 1.52
N GLU A 49 5.00 14.89 0.91
CA GLU A 49 5.03 15.02 -0.56
C GLU A 49 6.44 15.38 -1.05
N LEU A 50 7.21 14.36 -1.47
CA LEU A 50 8.61 14.55 -1.88
C LEU A 50 8.71 14.95 -3.37
N LEU A 51 7.92 14.31 -4.22
CA LEU A 51 7.88 14.54 -5.67
C LEU A 51 6.43 14.65 -6.16
N LYS A 52 6.24 15.53 -7.14
CA LYS A 52 4.99 15.64 -7.91
C LYS A 52 5.06 14.74 -9.14
N LEU A 53 3.91 14.35 -9.68
CA LEU A 53 3.83 13.52 -10.88
C LEU A 53 4.60 14.14 -12.08
N GLU A 54 4.41 15.43 -12.33
CA GLU A 54 5.09 16.15 -13.44
C GLU A 54 6.62 16.13 -13.30
N GLU A 55 7.12 16.25 -12.07
CA GLU A 55 8.55 16.17 -11.78
C GLU A 55 9.08 14.75 -12.06
N VAL A 56 8.35 13.72 -11.61
CA VAL A 56 8.68 12.32 -11.87
C VAL A 56 8.73 12.05 -13.37
N GLU A 57 7.74 12.48 -14.13
CA GLU A 57 7.73 12.30 -15.59
C GLU A 57 8.90 13.01 -16.26
N THR A 58 9.22 14.23 -15.85
CA THR A 58 10.37 14.97 -16.38
C THR A 58 11.67 14.21 -16.12
N ILE A 59 11.86 13.71 -14.90
CA ILE A 59 13.05 12.95 -14.52
C ILE A 59 13.15 11.65 -15.32
N LEU A 60 12.04 10.92 -15.49
CA LEU A 60 12.00 9.69 -16.26
C LEU A 60 12.30 9.92 -17.74
N ARG A 61 11.87 11.06 -18.30
CA ARG A 61 12.23 11.48 -19.67
C ARG A 61 13.71 11.84 -19.78
N ASP A 62 14.26 12.58 -18.81
CA ASP A 62 15.68 12.98 -18.79
C ASP A 62 16.61 11.77 -18.77
N VAL A 63 16.29 10.75 -17.97
CA VAL A 63 17.07 9.50 -17.90
C VAL A 63 16.77 8.53 -19.05
N LYS A 64 15.83 8.87 -19.94
CA LYS A 64 15.38 8.05 -21.07
C LYS A 64 14.86 6.67 -20.62
N ALA A 65 13.99 6.67 -19.60
CA ALA A 65 13.26 5.48 -19.21
C ALA A 65 12.27 5.07 -20.30
N ASP A 66 12.12 3.77 -20.52
CA ASP A 66 11.24 3.22 -21.55
C ASP A 66 9.85 2.92 -20.98
N ASN A 67 8.84 2.96 -21.83
CA ASN A 67 7.46 2.51 -21.52
C ASN A 67 6.91 3.08 -20.20
N VAL A 68 7.00 4.40 -20.00
CA VAL A 68 6.47 5.04 -18.79
C VAL A 68 4.94 5.06 -18.85
N LYS A 69 4.28 4.43 -17.86
CA LYS A 69 2.82 4.44 -17.71
C LYS A 69 2.44 4.97 -16.34
N VAL A 70 1.42 5.80 -16.31
CA VAL A 70 0.87 6.39 -15.09
C VAL A 70 -0.52 5.82 -14.87
N PHE A 71 -0.77 5.34 -13.66
CA PHE A 71 -2.05 4.81 -13.21
C PHE A 71 -2.58 5.67 -12.06
N PRO A 72 -3.76 6.28 -12.20
CA PRO A 72 -4.41 6.96 -11.08
C PRO A 72 -4.90 5.91 -10.08
N ILE A 73 -4.57 6.11 -8.80
CA ILE A 73 -5.03 5.25 -7.72
C ILE A 73 -6.36 5.80 -7.19
N PRO A 74 -7.35 4.95 -6.90
CA PRO A 74 -8.61 5.42 -6.30
C PRO A 74 -8.40 6.10 -4.95
N LYS A 75 -9.22 7.13 -4.66
CA LYS A 75 -9.14 7.93 -3.42
C LYS A 75 -9.42 7.17 -2.11
N HIS A 76 -9.82 5.89 -2.18
CA HIS A 76 -9.98 5.04 -1.00
C HIS A 76 -8.67 4.36 -0.56
N CYS A 77 -7.60 4.52 -1.34
CA CYS A 77 -6.27 4.04 -0.97
C CYS A 77 -5.46 5.19 -0.37
N ASP A 78 -5.17 5.10 0.93
CA ASP A 78 -4.46 6.18 1.65
C ASP A 78 -2.94 6.22 1.40
N PHE A 79 -2.38 5.23 0.71
CA PHE A 79 -0.92 5.10 0.58
C PHE A 79 -0.33 5.94 -0.56
N ALA A 80 -1.07 6.21 -1.65
CA ALA A 80 -0.61 7.01 -2.78
C ALA A 80 -1.76 7.46 -3.68
N ASP A 81 -1.58 8.58 -4.38
CA ASP A 81 -2.54 9.11 -5.35
C ASP A 81 -2.25 8.59 -6.78
N PHE A 82 -0.98 8.34 -7.10
CA PHE A 82 -0.55 7.83 -8.42
C PHE A 82 0.47 6.70 -8.31
N MET A 83 0.36 5.74 -9.23
CA MET A 83 1.37 4.72 -9.48
C MET A 83 2.01 4.94 -10.86
N VAL A 84 3.33 5.01 -10.91
CA VAL A 84 4.09 5.14 -12.15
C VAL A 84 4.90 3.87 -12.38
N VAL A 85 4.80 3.30 -13.58
CA VAL A 85 5.56 2.11 -13.98
C VAL A 85 6.48 2.48 -15.13
N ALA A 86 7.79 2.39 -14.91
CA ALA A 86 8.84 2.71 -15.87
C ALA A 86 9.73 1.50 -16.14
N THR A 87 10.17 1.33 -17.38
CA THR A 87 11.08 0.25 -17.80
C THR A 87 12.51 0.77 -17.91
N GLY A 88 13.46 0.01 -17.38
CA GLY A 88 14.88 0.15 -17.65
C GLY A 88 15.38 -0.94 -18.59
N ARG A 89 16.40 -0.60 -19.39
CA ARG A 89 17.05 -1.48 -20.38
C ARG A 89 18.03 -2.48 -19.77
N SER A 90 18.41 -2.27 -18.52
CA SER A 90 19.32 -3.13 -17.76
C SER A 90 19.19 -2.84 -16.27
N ALA A 91 19.68 -3.75 -15.44
CA ALA A 91 19.69 -3.55 -13.99
C ALA A 91 20.47 -2.29 -13.56
N TRP A 92 21.51 -1.91 -14.31
CA TRP A 92 22.21 -0.65 -14.06
C TRP A 92 21.34 0.56 -14.41
N HIS A 93 20.63 0.52 -15.54
CA HIS A 93 19.75 1.60 -15.95
C HIS A 93 18.60 1.80 -14.96
N VAL A 94 18.00 0.72 -14.46
CA VAL A 94 16.97 0.76 -13.41
C VAL A 94 17.50 1.41 -12.12
N ARG A 95 18.72 1.06 -11.69
CA ARG A 95 19.38 1.74 -10.55
C ARG A 95 19.65 3.22 -10.82
N ASN A 96 20.03 3.58 -12.04
CA ASN A 96 20.25 4.98 -12.40
C ASN A 96 18.94 5.80 -12.35
N ILE A 97 17.83 5.21 -12.81
CA ILE A 97 16.49 5.82 -12.70
C ILE A 97 16.18 6.13 -11.23
N SER A 98 16.38 5.17 -10.32
CA SER A 98 16.09 5.38 -8.90
C SER A 98 17.01 6.43 -8.27
N GLN A 99 18.30 6.40 -8.59
CA GLN A 99 19.27 7.40 -8.11
C GLN A 99 18.93 8.81 -8.60
N ALA A 100 18.49 8.97 -9.85
CA ALA A 100 18.10 10.27 -10.40
C ALA A 100 16.89 10.87 -9.65
N LEU A 101 15.89 10.05 -9.33
CA LEU A 101 14.73 10.46 -8.54
C LEU A 101 15.14 10.89 -7.12
N ILE A 102 15.95 10.08 -6.43
CA ILE A 102 16.47 10.39 -5.09
C ILE A 102 17.30 11.68 -5.12
N TYR A 103 18.14 11.86 -6.14
CA TYR A 103 18.96 13.05 -6.30
C TYR A 103 18.09 14.30 -6.41
N LYS A 104 17.02 14.26 -7.21
CA LYS A 104 16.10 15.39 -7.37
C LYS A 104 15.37 15.74 -6.07
N VAL A 105 14.94 14.74 -5.29
CA VAL A 105 14.40 14.97 -3.94
C VAL A 105 15.41 15.70 -3.06
N LYS A 106 16.66 15.24 -3.04
CA LYS A 106 17.74 15.88 -2.27
C LYS A 106 17.99 17.32 -2.73
N GLN A 107 17.97 17.59 -4.04
CA GLN A 107 18.14 18.94 -4.58
C GLN A 107 17.02 19.87 -4.11
N LYS A 108 15.78 19.42 -4.15
CA LYS A 108 14.59 20.19 -3.76
C LYS A 108 14.57 20.53 -2.27
N GLN A 109 15.19 19.70 -1.43
CA GLN A 109 15.29 19.90 0.01
C GLN A 109 16.62 20.52 0.45
N LYS A 110 17.41 21.06 -0.47
CA LYS A 110 18.62 21.81 -0.10
C LYS A 110 18.24 23.00 0.77
N GLY A 111 18.77 23.04 1.99
CA GLY A 111 18.47 24.09 2.97
C GLY A 111 17.29 23.78 3.90
N SER A 112 16.62 22.63 3.75
CA SER A 112 15.59 22.20 4.70
C SER A 112 16.19 21.77 6.04
N LYS A 113 15.54 22.13 7.15
CA LYS A 113 15.98 21.81 8.52
C LYS A 113 16.08 20.31 8.79
N ARG A 114 15.27 19.50 8.09
CA ARG A 114 15.29 18.03 8.14
C ARG A 114 15.13 17.50 6.72
N MET A 115 16.02 16.59 6.33
CA MET A 115 15.94 15.90 5.04
C MET A 115 15.05 14.68 5.19
N LEU A 116 14.04 14.58 4.32
CA LEU A 116 13.19 13.41 4.14
C LEU A 116 13.55 12.76 2.82
N LEU A 117 13.94 11.48 2.87
CA LEU A 117 14.25 10.71 1.67
C LEU A 117 13.07 9.77 1.36
N PRO A 118 12.82 9.49 0.06
CA PRO A 118 11.84 8.49 -0.31
C PRO A 118 12.30 7.12 0.18
N SER A 119 11.35 6.25 0.49
CA SER A 119 11.68 4.84 0.74
C SER A 119 12.06 4.18 -0.57
N VAL A 120 13.11 3.36 -0.57
CA VAL A 120 13.62 2.71 -1.78
C VAL A 120 13.91 1.26 -1.49
N GLU A 121 13.19 0.37 -2.19
CA GLU A 121 13.30 -1.07 -2.03
C GLU A 121 13.81 -1.73 -3.31
N GLY A 122 14.58 -2.81 -3.19
CA GLY A 122 15.08 -3.59 -4.34
C GLY A 122 16.29 -3.00 -5.08
N GLN A 123 16.92 -1.94 -4.55
CA GLN A 123 18.03 -1.25 -5.21
C GLN A 123 19.27 -2.13 -5.42
N GLU A 124 19.53 -3.08 -4.52
CA GLU A 124 20.67 -4.00 -4.61
C GLU A 124 20.57 -4.92 -5.83
N ALA A 125 19.41 -5.54 -6.08
CA ALA A 125 19.19 -6.42 -7.22
C ALA A 125 19.07 -5.63 -8.54
N GLY A 126 18.40 -4.46 -8.49
CA GLY A 126 18.29 -3.53 -9.62
C GLY A 126 17.42 -4.04 -10.77
N ASN A 127 16.76 -5.18 -10.64
CA ASN A 127 15.81 -5.70 -11.63
C ASN A 127 14.38 -5.19 -11.36
N TRP A 128 14.06 -4.85 -10.12
CA TRP A 128 12.83 -4.20 -9.69
C TRP A 128 13.15 -3.28 -8.53
N ILE A 129 12.94 -1.99 -8.72
CA ILE A 129 13.05 -0.99 -7.67
C ILE A 129 11.68 -0.34 -7.45
N VAL A 130 11.30 -0.21 -6.18
CA VAL A 130 10.11 0.52 -5.75
C VAL A 130 10.57 1.77 -5.01
N ILE A 131 10.02 2.92 -5.38
CA ILE A 131 10.33 4.21 -4.78
C ILE A 131 9.03 4.81 -4.29
N ASP A 132 8.93 4.97 -2.97
CA ASP A 132 7.78 5.60 -2.33
C ASP A 132 8.11 7.07 -2.00
N SER A 133 7.43 7.97 -2.70
CA SER A 133 7.54 9.41 -2.55
C SER A 133 6.34 10.04 -1.83
N GLY A 134 5.49 9.23 -1.19
CA GLY A 134 4.24 9.65 -0.55
C GLY A 134 3.08 9.69 -1.54
N LYS A 135 2.88 10.81 -2.25
CA LYS A 135 1.75 10.92 -3.20
C LYS A 135 1.93 10.08 -4.47
N VAL A 136 3.17 9.77 -4.84
CA VAL A 136 3.51 9.01 -6.05
C VAL A 136 4.39 7.83 -5.70
N VAL A 137 4.01 6.64 -6.15
CA VAL A 137 4.83 5.42 -6.06
C VAL A 137 5.37 5.10 -7.44
N ILE A 138 6.69 4.98 -7.55
CA ILE A 138 7.37 4.65 -8.81
C ILE A 138 7.89 3.21 -8.76
N HIS A 139 7.48 2.41 -9.73
CA HIS A 139 8.06 1.10 -10.02
C HIS A 139 8.99 1.22 -11.24
N ALA A 140 10.29 1.03 -11.02
CA ALA A 140 11.27 0.90 -12.09
C ALA A 140 11.62 -0.58 -12.25
N LEU A 141 11.30 -1.17 -13.41
CA LEU A 141 11.50 -2.59 -13.67
C LEU A 141 12.41 -2.81 -14.87
N ASP A 142 13.18 -3.89 -14.83
CA ASP A 142 13.80 -4.44 -16.04
C ASP A 142 12.72 -4.99 -16.99
N GLU A 143 12.97 -4.93 -18.29
CA GLU A 143 12.01 -5.31 -19.32
C GLU A 143 11.44 -6.73 -19.11
N LYS A 144 12.30 -7.69 -18.76
CA LYS A 144 11.91 -9.09 -18.51
C LYS A 144 10.99 -9.22 -17.30
N VAL A 145 11.31 -8.49 -16.23
CA VAL A 145 10.54 -8.50 -14.98
C VAL A 145 9.17 -7.86 -15.19
N ARG A 146 9.11 -6.77 -15.94
CA ARG A 146 7.84 -6.13 -16.29
C ARG A 146 6.91 -7.06 -17.08
N ALA A 147 7.46 -7.76 -18.08
CA ALA A 147 6.70 -8.72 -18.86
C ALA A 147 6.19 -9.90 -18.01
N TYR A 148 7.01 -10.40 -17.08
CA TYR A 148 6.66 -11.50 -16.19
C TYR A 148 5.54 -11.15 -15.21
N TYR A 149 5.66 -10.01 -14.51
CA TYR A 149 4.67 -9.62 -13.49
C TYR A 149 3.44 -8.91 -14.06
N ASN A 150 3.57 -8.27 -15.22
CA ASN A 150 2.49 -7.59 -15.95
C ASN A 150 1.56 -6.73 -15.04
N LEU A 151 2.17 -5.89 -14.21
CA LEU A 151 1.46 -5.05 -13.23
C LEU A 151 0.38 -4.18 -13.88
N GLU A 152 0.61 -3.74 -15.11
CA GLU A 152 -0.31 -2.91 -15.88
C GLU A 152 -1.70 -3.51 -16.02
N LYS A 153 -1.80 -4.83 -16.18
CA LYS A 153 -3.09 -5.52 -16.29
C LYS A 153 -3.89 -5.43 -15.00
N LEU A 154 -3.22 -5.56 -13.86
CA LEU A 154 -3.84 -5.46 -12.54
C LEU A 154 -4.39 -4.05 -12.34
N TRP A 155 -3.56 -3.03 -12.56
CA TRP A 155 -3.93 -1.64 -12.30
C TRP A 155 -4.89 -1.04 -13.33
N SER A 156 -4.85 -1.48 -14.59
CA SER A 156 -5.81 -1.04 -15.61
C SER A 156 -7.24 -1.52 -15.31
N THR A 157 -7.39 -2.71 -14.71
CA THR A 157 -8.71 -3.26 -14.35
C THR A 157 -9.39 -2.43 -13.27
N TYR A 158 -8.61 -1.90 -12.31
CA TYR A 158 -9.15 -1.01 -11.28
C TYR A 158 -9.57 0.34 -11.85
N ALA A 159 -8.89 0.85 -12.87
CA ALA A 159 -9.27 2.10 -13.53
C ALA A 159 -10.57 1.94 -14.33
N SER A 160 -10.76 0.85 -15.08
CA SER A 160 -11.96 0.63 -15.91
C SER A 160 -13.25 0.42 -15.11
N ASN A 161 -13.15 -0.10 -13.88
CA ASN A 161 -14.32 -0.36 -13.03
C ASN A 161 -14.90 0.92 -12.38
N GLN A 162 -14.19 2.06 -12.45
CA GLN A 162 -14.65 3.32 -11.84
C GLN A 162 -15.67 4.07 -12.71
N ASP A 163 -15.86 3.67 -13.96
CA ASP A 163 -16.89 4.23 -14.86
C ASP A 163 -18.27 3.57 -14.70
N HIS A 164 -18.38 2.50 -13.90
CA HIS A 164 -19.64 1.77 -13.67
C HIS A 164 -20.22 2.09 -12.28
N GLY A 165 -20.53 3.36 -12.07
CA GLY A 165 -21.04 3.91 -10.83
C GLY A 165 -22.50 4.36 -10.85
N VAL A 166 -23.43 3.62 -11.47
CA VAL A 166 -24.87 3.66 -11.12
C VAL A 166 -25.48 2.26 -11.33
N GLY A 167 -25.75 1.50 -10.26
CA GLY A 167 -26.68 0.36 -10.38
C GLY A 167 -26.51 -0.89 -9.51
N GLN A 168 -25.52 -1.02 -8.62
CA GLN A 168 -25.43 -2.21 -7.73
C GLN A 168 -25.60 -1.85 -6.26
N GLY A 169 -26.74 -1.22 -5.95
CA GLY A 169 -27.24 -1.06 -4.58
C GLY A 169 -28.63 -1.66 -4.37
N GLN A 170 -29.34 -2.06 -5.43
CA GLN A 170 -30.76 -2.48 -5.36
C GLN A 170 -30.97 -4.00 -5.35
N ASP A 171 -29.91 -4.80 -5.50
CA ASP A 171 -30.00 -6.27 -5.50
C ASP A 171 -29.80 -6.88 -4.11
N LEU A 172 -29.09 -6.22 -3.20
CA LEU A 172 -28.95 -6.68 -1.81
C LEU A 172 -30.26 -6.49 -1.02
N ASP A 173 -31.02 -5.45 -1.36
CA ASP A 173 -32.33 -5.17 -0.76
C ASP A 173 -33.39 -6.20 -1.21
N LYS A 174 -33.28 -6.72 -2.43
CA LYS A 174 -34.15 -7.80 -2.96
C LYS A 174 -33.75 -9.19 -2.44
N ALA A 175 -32.46 -9.44 -2.21
CA ALA A 175 -31.99 -10.71 -1.66
C ALA A 175 -32.46 -10.95 -0.21
N PHE A 176 -32.72 -9.87 0.55
CA PHE A 176 -33.21 -9.97 1.93
C PHE A 176 -34.74 -10.00 2.07
N VAL A 177 -35.50 -9.99 0.96
CA VAL A 177 -36.96 -10.17 1.00
C VAL A 177 -37.30 -11.65 1.27
N LYS A 178 -37.32 -11.96 2.57
CA LYS A 178 -38.24 -12.88 3.25
C LYS A 178 -38.28 -14.32 2.70
N VAL A 179 -37.26 -15.10 3.05
CA VAL A 179 -37.50 -16.54 3.28
C VAL A 179 -38.43 -16.65 4.49
N ARG A 180 -39.74 -16.77 4.27
CA ARG A 180 -40.66 -17.19 5.34
C ARG A 180 -40.34 -18.65 5.67
N PRO A 181 -40.04 -19.00 6.93
CA PRO A 181 -39.94 -20.40 7.32
C PRO A 181 -41.29 -21.09 7.04
N LYS A 182 -41.31 -22.12 6.19
CA LYS A 182 -42.48 -22.98 6.05
C LYS A 182 -42.63 -23.78 7.34
N ASN A 183 -43.60 -23.42 8.17
CA ASN A 183 -43.97 -24.23 9.32
C ASN A 183 -44.60 -25.55 8.84
N ASN A 184 -43.91 -26.68 9.08
CA ASN A 184 -44.39 -28.04 8.78
C ASN A 184 -45.11 -28.72 9.98
N SER A 185 -45.66 -27.96 10.93
CA SER A 185 -46.18 -28.53 12.18
C SER A 185 -47.58 -29.16 12.11
N LYS A 186 -48.11 -29.53 10.94
CA LYS A 186 -49.41 -30.24 10.87
C LYS A 186 -49.37 -31.39 9.89
N LYS A 187 -48.99 -32.57 10.38
CA LYS A 187 -49.77 -33.81 10.29
C LYS A 187 -48.97 -35.00 10.82
N ARG A 188 -49.44 -35.58 11.93
CA ARG A 188 -49.52 -37.03 12.05
C ARG A 188 -50.91 -37.38 12.59
N PRO A 189 -51.65 -38.31 11.96
CA PRO A 189 -52.95 -38.73 12.43
C PRO A 189 -52.81 -39.54 13.72
N SER A 190 -53.78 -39.37 14.62
CA SER A 190 -54.00 -40.21 15.79
C SER A 190 -54.45 -41.61 15.35
N THR A 191 -53.66 -42.63 15.67
CA THR A 191 -54.15 -44.01 15.68
C THR A 191 -54.39 -44.39 17.13
N THR A 192 -55.68 -44.53 17.48
CA THR A 192 -56.18 -45.03 18.76
C THR A 192 -56.61 -46.49 18.56
N ALA A 193 -56.36 -47.28 19.61
CA ALA A 193 -56.82 -48.65 19.90
C ALA A 193 -56.14 -49.79 19.11
#